data_AF-A0A7C7I6K2-F1
#
_entry.id   AF-A0A7C7I6K2-F1
#
_cell.length_a   1.000
_cell.length_b   1.000
_cell.length_c   1.000
_cell.angle_alpha   90.00
_cell.angle_beta   90.00
_cell.angle_gamma   90.00
#
_symmetry.space_group_name_H-M   'P 1'
#
loop_
_entity.id
_entity.type
_entity.pdbx_description
1 polymer ?
#
loop_
_entity_poly.entity_id
_entity_poly.type
_entity_poly.pdbx_seq_one_letter_code
_entity_poly.pdbx_strand_id
1 'polypeptide(L)'
;MSSFSLVLVEEGVEVEIPGDLTSVVSLLDEEVPWFSHSGHEYQLTPGRTELGVRWDLSIKLINSVHRDRDRPTVGHIELEAQDPGEVVFRIPPRDRENFAEYSEFDPAGNFLGSFIFQTLNMLQKKELITLPGLLPTS
;
A
#
# COMPACT_ATOMS: atom_id res chain seq x y z
N MET A 1 -16.30 -2.28 7.38
CA MET A 1 -15.47 -1.14 6.98
C MET A 1 -15.73 0.05 7.87
N SER A 2 -14.67 0.72 8.32
CA SER A 2 -14.79 2.04 8.95
C SER A 2 -15.11 3.08 7.86
N SER A 3 -15.89 4.12 8.19
CA SER A 3 -16.10 5.25 7.26
C SER A 3 -14.77 5.91 6.84
N PHE A 4 -13.74 5.80 7.69
CA PHE A 4 -12.44 6.40 7.46
C PHE A 4 -11.57 5.67 6.43
N SER A 5 -11.66 4.33 6.33
CA SER A 5 -10.88 3.60 5.31
C SER A 5 -11.36 3.94 3.91
N LEU A 6 -12.66 4.16 3.75
CA LEU A 6 -13.27 4.56 2.48
C LEU A 6 -12.75 5.93 2.03
N VAL A 7 -12.67 6.90 2.95
CA VAL A 7 -12.08 8.22 2.65
C VAL A 7 -10.64 8.10 2.18
N LEU A 8 -9.80 7.29 2.84
CA LEU A 8 -8.40 7.12 2.42
C LEU A 8 -8.26 6.41 1.07
N VAL A 9 -9.19 5.51 0.74
CA VAL A 9 -9.21 4.85 -0.57
C VAL A 9 -9.66 5.83 -1.66
N GLU A 10 -10.65 6.68 -1.38
CA GLU A 10 -11.18 7.65 -2.34
C GLU A 10 -10.24 8.83 -2.57
N GLU A 11 -9.64 9.38 -1.51
CA GLU A 11 -8.76 10.55 -1.58
C GLU A 11 -7.29 10.18 -1.79
N GLY A 12 -6.95 8.90 -1.66
CA GLY A 12 -5.57 8.43 -1.63
C GLY A 12 -4.85 8.76 -0.33
N VAL A 13 -3.59 8.37 -0.27
CA VAL A 13 -2.69 8.59 0.86
C VAL A 13 -1.37 9.10 0.34
N GLU A 14 -0.83 10.13 0.99
CA GLU A 14 0.52 10.65 0.75
C GLU A 14 1.20 10.89 2.09
N VAL A 15 2.40 10.34 2.26
CA VAL A 15 3.24 10.56 3.44
C VAL A 15 4.71 10.68 3.04
N GLU A 16 5.44 11.53 3.75
CA GLU A 16 6.89 11.65 3.64
C GLU A 16 7.54 10.68 4.63
N ILE A 17 8.48 9.87 4.13
CA ILE A 17 9.21 8.87 4.92
C ILE A 17 10.69 9.25 4.90
N PRO A 18 11.36 9.36 6.07
CA PRO A 18 12.79 9.63 6.10
C PRO A 18 13.58 8.42 5.59
N GLY A 19 14.58 8.67 4.75
CA GLY A 19 15.45 7.65 4.17
C GLY A 19 15.55 7.73 2.65
N ASP A 20 16.37 6.87 2.06
CA ASP A 20 16.46 6.71 0.62
C ASP A 20 15.45 5.68 0.08
N LEU A 21 15.23 5.74 -1.23
CA LEU A 21 14.28 4.86 -1.93
C LEU A 21 14.55 3.37 -1.72
N THR A 22 15.82 2.96 -1.65
CA THR A 22 16.20 1.55 -1.44
C THR A 22 15.86 1.10 -0.03
N SER A 23 16.12 1.95 0.96
CA SER A 23 15.78 1.71 2.36
C SER A 23 14.27 1.54 2.55
N VAL A 24 13.46 2.41 1.91
CA VAL A 24 11.99 2.34 1.98
C VAL A 24 11.43 1.10 1.26
N VAL A 25 11.94 0.76 0.06
CA VAL A 25 11.55 -0.47 -0.63
C VAL A 25 11.89 -1.71 0.21
N SER A 26 13.08 -1.74 0.81
CA SER A 26 13.51 -2.87 1.66
C SER A 26 12.60 -3.05 2.88
N LEU A 27 12.16 -1.94 3.49
CA LEU A 27 11.19 -1.97 4.57
C LEU A 27 9.84 -2.56 4.13
N LEU A 28 9.34 -2.16 2.96
CA LEU A 28 8.08 -2.70 2.42
C LEU A 28 8.19 -4.19 2.12
N ASP A 29 9.31 -4.64 1.54
CA ASP A 29 9.56 -6.06 1.27
C ASP A 29 9.64 -6.90 2.56
N GLU A 30 10.14 -6.34 3.66
CA GLU A 30 10.20 -7.01 4.96
C GLU A 30 8.83 -7.10 5.64
N GLU A 31 8.03 -6.02 5.60
CA GLU A 31 6.84 -5.87 6.44
C GLU A 31 5.54 -6.32 5.74
N VAL A 32 5.38 -6.05 4.44
CA VAL A 32 4.14 -6.37 3.69
C VAL A 32 3.78 -7.85 3.71
N PRO A 33 4.72 -8.82 3.66
CA PRO A 33 4.37 -10.24 3.76
C PRO A 33 3.65 -10.64 5.05
N TRP A 34 3.70 -9.80 6.10
CA TRP A 34 2.99 -10.03 7.36
C TRP A 34 1.60 -9.41 7.38
N PHE A 35 1.25 -8.62 6.37
CA PHE A 35 -0.07 -8.02 6.27
C PHE A 35 -1.08 -9.08 5.85
N SER A 36 -2.26 -9.05 6.47
CA SER A 36 -3.34 -9.95 6.10
C SER A 36 -4.71 -9.32 6.35
N HIS A 37 -5.69 -9.74 5.57
CA HIS A 37 -7.08 -9.35 5.76
C HIS A 37 -8.01 -10.40 5.16
N SER A 38 -9.04 -10.81 5.91
CA SER A 38 -10.10 -11.70 5.42
C SER A 38 -9.58 -12.97 4.68
N GLY A 39 -8.56 -13.63 5.23
CA GLY A 39 -7.97 -14.85 4.65
C GLY A 39 -7.07 -14.63 3.42
N HIS A 40 -6.67 -13.38 3.17
CA HIS A 40 -5.73 -13.01 2.12
C HIS A 40 -4.50 -12.34 2.73
N GLU A 41 -3.35 -12.64 2.16
CA GLU A 41 -2.07 -11.97 2.38
C GLU A 41 -1.82 -10.96 1.26
N TYR A 42 -0.85 -10.07 1.46
CA TYR A 42 -0.44 -9.09 0.47
C TYR A 42 0.94 -9.40 -0.09
N GLN A 43 1.15 -9.03 -1.35
CA GLN A 43 2.44 -9.06 -2.01
C GLN A 43 2.61 -7.79 -2.85
N LEU A 44 3.79 -7.18 -2.79
CA LEU A 44 4.16 -6.14 -3.74
C LEU A 44 4.83 -6.77 -4.95
N THR A 45 4.47 -6.30 -6.14
CA THR A 45 5.16 -6.67 -7.38
C THR A 45 5.58 -5.41 -8.12
N PRO A 46 6.79 -5.36 -8.69
CA PRO A 46 7.24 -4.18 -9.43
C PRO A 46 6.34 -3.92 -10.64
N GLY A 47 5.91 -2.66 -10.79
CA GLY A 47 5.20 -2.13 -11.94
C GLY A 47 6.15 -1.35 -12.85
N ARG A 48 5.76 -0.13 -13.24
CA ARG A 48 6.64 0.80 -13.98
C ARG A 48 7.68 1.39 -13.02
N THR A 49 8.93 1.48 -13.47
CA THR A 49 10.04 1.96 -12.63
C THR A 49 10.90 2.93 -13.43
N GLU A 50 11.22 4.07 -12.83
CA GLU A 50 12.27 4.98 -13.26
C GLU A 50 13.42 4.90 -12.26
N LEU A 51 14.51 4.26 -12.69
CA LEU A 51 15.64 3.93 -11.81
C LEU A 51 16.16 5.19 -11.09
N GLY A 52 16.18 5.12 -9.76
CA GLY A 52 16.70 6.17 -8.89
C GLY A 52 15.77 7.37 -8.66
N VAL A 53 14.60 7.41 -9.30
CA VAL A 53 13.66 8.55 -9.20
C VAL A 53 12.32 8.09 -8.65
N ARG A 54 11.71 7.08 -9.28
CA ARG A 54 10.34 6.66 -8.98
C ARG A 54 10.12 5.17 -9.13
N TRP A 55 9.44 4.56 -8.17
CA TRP A 55 9.05 3.16 -8.21
C TRP A 55 7.53 3.05 -8.08
N ASP A 56 6.88 2.46 -9.08
CA ASP A 56 5.49 2.06 -8.98
C ASP A 56 5.43 0.56 -8.63
N LEU A 57 4.71 0.22 -7.57
CA LEU A 57 4.56 -1.15 -7.07
C LEU A 57 3.07 -1.51 -7.06
N SER A 58 2.71 -2.67 -7.62
CA SER A 58 1.33 -3.18 -7.53
C SER A 58 1.11 -3.95 -6.24
N ILE A 59 -0.03 -3.71 -5.61
CA ILE A 59 -0.50 -4.43 -4.42
C ILE A 59 -1.33 -5.63 -4.89
N LYS A 60 -0.81 -6.83 -4.66
CA LYS A 60 -1.43 -8.11 -5.03
C LYS A 60 -2.01 -8.80 -3.80
N LEU A 61 -3.15 -9.46 -3.98
CA LEU A 61 -3.67 -10.39 -2.98
C LEU A 61 -3.19 -11.81 -3.25
N ILE A 62 -2.90 -12.53 -2.17
CA ILE A 62 -2.61 -13.96 -2.17
C ILE A 62 -3.65 -14.62 -1.26
N ASN A 63 -4.43 -15.54 -1.82
CA ASN A 63 -5.33 -16.35 -0.99
C ASN A 63 -4.50 -17.33 -0.13
N SER A 64 -4.60 -17.23 1.20
CA SER A 64 -3.76 -18.03 2.12
C SER A 64 -4.01 -19.55 2.01
N VAL A 65 -5.18 -19.97 1.53
CA VAL A 65 -5.53 -21.39 1.34
C VAL A 65 -5.17 -21.88 -0.07
N HIS A 66 -5.27 -21.01 -1.07
CA HIS A 66 -5.11 -21.34 -2.48
C HIS A 66 -4.09 -20.42 -3.17
N ARG A 67 -2.82 -20.50 -2.74
CA ARG A 67 -1.73 -19.60 -3.20
C ARG A 67 -1.39 -19.73 -4.70
N ASP A 68 -1.82 -20.81 -5.34
CA ASP A 68 -1.60 -21.11 -6.76
C ASP A 68 -2.66 -20.47 -7.69
N ARG A 69 -3.66 -19.80 -7.13
CA ARG A 69 -4.70 -19.09 -7.91
C ARG A 69 -4.24 -17.71 -8.36
N ASP A 70 -5.07 -17.08 -9.18
CA ASP A 70 -4.89 -15.71 -9.62
C ASP A 70 -4.64 -14.75 -8.45
N ARG A 71 -3.70 -13.84 -8.66
CA ARG A 71 -3.28 -12.81 -7.71
C ARG A 71 -3.82 -11.46 -8.19
N PRO A 72 -5.05 -11.09 -7.83
CA PRO A 72 -5.64 -9.86 -8.31
C PRO A 72 -4.87 -8.67 -7.75
N THR A 73 -4.74 -7.62 -8.57
CA THR A 73 -4.26 -6.32 -8.11
C THR A 73 -5.41 -5.58 -7.44
N VAL A 74 -5.15 -4.97 -6.28
CA VAL A 74 -6.15 -4.17 -5.55
C VAL A 74 -5.78 -2.69 -5.42
N GLY A 75 -4.57 -2.31 -5.83
CA GLY A 75 -4.11 -0.93 -5.91
C GLY A 75 -2.62 -0.86 -6.22
N HIS A 76 -2.04 0.34 -6.15
CA HIS A 76 -0.61 0.56 -6.33
C HIS A 76 -0.03 1.50 -5.28
N ILE A 77 1.28 1.45 -5.16
CA ILE A 77 2.11 2.37 -4.39
C ILE A 77 3.00 3.10 -5.37
N GLU A 78 3.10 4.42 -5.23
CA GLU A 78 4.12 5.22 -5.90
C GLU A 78 5.12 5.66 -4.83
N LEU A 79 6.41 5.40 -5.07
CA LEU A 79 7.51 5.89 -4.27
C LEU A 79 8.33 6.85 -5.10
N GLU A 80 8.58 8.05 -4.59
CA GLU A 80 9.38 9.07 -5.27
C GLU A 80 10.45 9.59 -4.33
N ALA A 81 11.71 9.55 -4.77
CA ALA A 81 12.81 10.14 -4.00
C ALA A 81 12.70 11.68 -4.01
N GLN A 82 12.77 12.29 -2.83
CA GLN A 82 12.87 13.73 -2.64
C GLN A 82 14.25 14.10 -2.10
N ASP A 83 14.79 15.21 -2.59
CA ASP A 83 16.12 15.69 -2.20
C ASP A 83 16.03 16.74 -1.08
N PRO A 84 16.80 16.61 0.03
CA PRO A 84 17.72 15.52 0.38
C PRO A 84 17.17 14.56 1.45
N GLY A 85 17.00 13.28 1.10
CA GLY A 85 16.92 12.16 2.05
C GLY A 85 15.52 11.76 2.52
N GLU A 86 14.51 12.07 1.72
CA GLU A 86 13.12 11.67 1.98
C GLU A 86 12.56 10.90 0.79
N VAL A 87 11.56 10.06 1.05
CA VAL A 87 10.78 9.38 0.03
C VAL A 87 9.33 9.75 0.24
N VAL A 88 8.68 10.25 -0.80
CA VAL A 88 7.23 10.41 -0.78
C VAL A 88 6.61 9.08 -1.14
N PHE A 89 5.89 8.51 -0.18
CA PHE A 89 5.08 7.32 -0.35
C PHE A 89 3.66 7.75 -0.69
N ARG A 90 3.11 7.21 -1.77
CA ARG A 90 1.73 7.46 -2.19
C ARG A 90 0.98 6.17 -2.44
N ILE A 91 -0.29 6.15 -2.06
CA ILE A 91 -1.29 5.25 -2.61
C ILE A 91 -2.28 6.16 -3.33
N PRO A 92 -2.33 6.13 -4.68
CA PRO A 92 -3.19 7.02 -5.44
C PRO A 92 -4.67 6.89 -5.08
N PRO A 93 -5.46 7.97 -5.26
CA PRO A 93 -6.92 7.91 -5.27
C PRO A 93 -7.41 6.82 -6.20
N ARG A 94 -8.40 6.07 -5.76
CA ARG A 94 -8.90 4.93 -6.54
C ARG A 94 -9.45 5.37 -7.89
N ASP A 95 -10.15 6.51 -7.96
CA ASP A 95 -10.75 7.08 -9.18
C ASP A 95 -9.74 7.54 -10.24
N ARG A 96 -8.48 7.76 -9.85
CA ARG A 96 -7.39 8.17 -10.73
C ARG A 96 -6.77 6.99 -11.50
N GLU A 97 -6.90 5.78 -10.97
CA GLU A 97 -6.43 4.58 -11.63
C GLU A 97 -7.48 4.10 -12.65
N ASN A 98 -7.07 3.38 -13.71
CA ASN A 98 -7.99 2.67 -14.62
C ASN A 98 -8.76 1.59 -13.83
N PHE A 99 -9.76 2.03 -13.09
CA PHE A 99 -10.51 1.34 -12.04
C PHE A 99 -11.11 0.02 -12.50
N ALA A 100 -11.36 -0.12 -13.80
CA ALA A 100 -11.95 -1.30 -14.41
C ALA A 100 -11.16 -2.59 -14.11
N GLU A 101 -9.83 -2.53 -13.96
CA GLU A 101 -9.02 -3.72 -13.68
C GLU A 101 -8.97 -4.10 -12.19
N TYR A 102 -9.16 -3.15 -11.28
CA TYR A 102 -9.03 -3.36 -9.81
C TYR A 102 -10.40 -3.56 -9.12
N SER A 103 -11.45 -3.00 -9.72
CA SER A 103 -12.80 -2.93 -9.17
C SER A 103 -13.49 -4.28 -8.99
N GLU A 104 -13.16 -5.29 -9.78
CA GLU A 104 -13.90 -6.56 -9.73
C GLU A 104 -13.64 -7.33 -8.44
N PHE A 105 -12.40 -7.27 -7.93
CA PHE A 105 -11.99 -8.04 -6.75
C PHE A 105 -12.13 -7.29 -5.43
N ASP A 106 -12.07 -5.96 -5.46
CA ASP A 106 -12.26 -5.14 -4.26
C ASP A 106 -13.23 -3.97 -4.49
N PRO A 107 -14.47 -4.18 -4.95
CA PRO A 107 -15.38 -3.09 -5.33
C PRO A 107 -15.61 -2.08 -4.20
N ALA A 108 -15.62 -2.56 -2.96
CA ALA A 108 -15.81 -1.71 -1.78
C ALA A 108 -14.50 -1.11 -1.23
N GLY A 109 -13.32 -1.47 -1.71
CA GLY A 109 -12.05 -0.97 -1.19
C GLY A 109 -11.67 -1.55 0.18
N ASN A 110 -12.21 -2.72 0.53
CA ASN A 110 -11.95 -3.36 1.82
C ASN A 110 -10.48 -3.79 1.95
N PHE A 111 -9.95 -4.41 0.90
CA PHE A 111 -8.58 -4.91 0.88
C PHE A 111 -7.58 -3.75 0.79
N LEU A 112 -7.82 -2.79 -0.12
CA LEU A 112 -6.97 -1.61 -0.22
C LEU A 112 -7.01 -0.77 1.07
N GLY A 113 -8.20 -0.57 1.65
CA GLY A 113 -8.35 0.15 2.92
C GLY A 113 -7.62 -0.55 4.08
N SER A 114 -7.70 -1.88 4.16
CA SER A 114 -6.95 -2.65 5.15
C SER A 114 -5.44 -2.55 4.94
N PHE A 115 -4.98 -2.61 3.68
CA PHE A 115 -3.58 -2.43 3.32
C PHE A 115 -3.06 -1.05 3.74
N ILE A 116 -3.82 0.02 3.46
CA ILE A 116 -3.51 1.39 3.88
C ILE A 116 -3.34 1.46 5.40
N PHE A 117 -4.30 0.95 6.17
CA PHE A 117 -4.26 0.98 7.62
C PHE A 117 -3.05 0.21 8.18
N GLN A 118 -2.77 -0.98 7.65
CA GLN A 118 -1.61 -1.78 8.06
C GLN A 118 -0.29 -1.08 7.74
N THR A 119 -0.20 -0.42 6.57
CA THR A 119 0.97 0.36 6.17
C THR A 119 1.19 1.55 7.09
N LEU A 120 0.17 2.37 7.33
CA LEU A 120 0.26 3.55 8.19
C LEU A 120 0.60 3.17 9.64
N ASN A 121 0.02 2.09 10.16
CA ASN A 121 0.38 1.56 11.47
C ASN A 121 1.84 1.05 11.52
N MET A 122 2.31 0.38 10.47
CA MET A 122 3.69 -0.09 10.37
C MET A 122 4.67 1.09 10.37
N LEU A 123 4.41 2.11 9.55
CA LEU A 123 5.24 3.32 9.49
C LEU A 123 5.27 4.04 10.84
N GLN A 124 4.12 4.18 11.52
CA GLN A 124 4.06 4.75 12.87
C GLN A 124 4.85 3.91 13.87
N LYS A 125 4.73 2.58 13.85
CA LYS A 125 5.44 1.67 14.76
C LYS A 125 6.96 1.74 14.59
N LYS A 126 7.43 2.00 13.37
CA LYS A 126 8.86 2.23 13.05
C LYS A 126 9.30 3.68 13.30
N GLU A 127 8.42 4.52 13.86
CA GLU A 127 8.67 5.93 14.17
C GLU A 127 8.97 6.80 12.93
N LEU A 128 8.48 6.37 11.76
CA LEU A 128 8.70 7.06 10.47
C LEU A 128 7.65 8.15 10.19
N ILE A 129 6.46 8.01 10.77
CA ILE A 129 5.38 9.01 10.69
C ILE A 129 4.71 9.16 12.06
N THR A 130 3.96 10.25 12.25
CA THR A 130 3.12 10.45 13.44
C THR A 130 1.65 10.40 13.05
N LEU A 131 0.89 9.54 13.72
CA LEU A 131 -0.58 9.48 13.61
C LEU A 131 -1.22 9.78 14.97
N PRO A 132 -2.45 10.33 14.99
CA PRO A 132 -3.16 10.64 16.24
C PRO A 132 -3.53 9.39 17.06
N GLY A 133 -3.45 8.20 16.46
CA GLY A 133 -3.71 6.91 17.10
C GLY A 133 -3.57 5.76 16.10
N LEU A 134 -3.64 4.52 16.61
CA LEU A 134 -3.61 3.33 15.77
C LEU A 134 -4.88 3.21 14.92
N LEU A 135 -4.72 2.82 13.66
CA LEU A 135 -5.81 2.59 12.73
C LEU A 135 -6.34 1.15 12.85
N PRO A 136 -7.64 0.89 12.59
CA PRO A 136 -8.22 -0.45 12.68
C PRO A 136 -7.61 -1.40 11.64
N THR A 137 -7.33 -2.66 11.98
CA THR A 137 -6.78 -3.64 11.00
C THR A 137 -7.63 -4.90 10.83
N SER A 138 -8.75 -4.98 11.56
CA SER A 138 -9.73 -6.08 11.56
C SER A 138 -10.77 -5.96 10.45
#